data_AF-A0A2K3M5X2-F1
#
_entry.id   AF-A0A2K3M5X2-F1
#
_cell.length_a   1.000
_cell.length_b   1.000
_cell.length_c   1.000
_cell.angle_alpha   90.00
_cell.angle_beta   90.00
_cell.angle_gamma   90.00
#
_symmetry.space_group_name_H-M   'P 1'
#
loop_
_entity.id
_entity.type
_entity.pdbx_description
1 polymer ?
#
loop_
_entity_poly.entity_id
_entity_poly.type
_entity_poly.pdbx_seq_one_letter_code
_entity_poly.pdbx_strand_id
1 'polypeptide(L)'
;ESCSYQHCDIGSNFIPKLQGKFLATENFFHTSKFFGLGPHAYLSKLMTAGQEYCGEDWSKLKKKYISHDKEDLLRHCFSSAYIVALLHDSLGIGMDDESLWLGGREMGTFVLLMTL
;
A
#
# COMPACT_ATOMS: atom_id res chain seq x y z
N GLU A 1 -8.65 23.05 -5.80
CA GLU A 1 -7.62 23.66 -4.94
C GLU A 1 -6.52 24.26 -5.81
N SER A 2 -5.78 25.26 -5.31
CA SER A 2 -4.62 25.84 -6.00
C SER A 2 -3.32 25.39 -5.34
N CYS A 3 -2.41 24.81 -6.11
CA CYS A 3 -1.05 24.44 -5.67
C CYS A 3 -0.14 25.69 -5.69
N SER A 4 0.51 25.99 -4.56
CA SER A 4 1.43 27.14 -4.43
C SER A 4 2.86 26.85 -4.92
N TYR A 5 3.15 25.59 -5.24
CA TYR A 5 4.45 25.11 -5.71
C TYR A 5 4.41 24.79 -7.20
N GLN A 6 5.59 24.56 -7.81
CA GLN A 6 5.67 24.12 -9.22
C GLN A 6 5.01 22.74 -9.44
N HIS A 7 5.00 21.90 -8.41
CA HIS A 7 4.35 20.59 -8.40
C HIS A 7 3.77 20.33 -7.02
N CYS A 8 2.61 19.68 -6.95
CA CYS A 8 2.00 19.18 -5.71
C CYS A 8 1.55 17.74 -5.96
N ASP A 9 1.79 16.88 -5.00
CA ASP A 9 1.57 15.43 -5.12
C ASP A 9 0.16 15.06 -4.66
N ILE A 10 -0.29 15.60 -3.52
CA ILE A 10 -1.58 15.28 -2.91
C ILE A 10 -2.35 16.57 -2.59
N GLY A 11 -3.40 16.82 -3.37
CA GLY A 11 -4.21 18.03 -3.26
C GLY A 11 -3.37 19.28 -3.56
N SER A 12 -3.26 20.17 -2.58
CA SER A 12 -2.44 21.39 -2.65
C SER A 12 -1.07 21.28 -1.95
N ASN A 13 -0.68 20.08 -1.51
CA ASN A 13 0.55 19.87 -0.74
C ASN A 13 1.71 19.41 -1.63
N PHE A 14 2.87 20.04 -1.44
CA PHE A 14 4.15 19.60 -2.00
C PHE A 14 4.81 18.58 -1.08
N ILE A 15 5.23 17.46 -1.64
CA ILE A 15 5.97 16.41 -0.94
C ILE A 15 7.34 16.28 -1.62
N PRO A 16 8.45 16.48 -0.89
CA PRO A 16 9.76 16.30 -1.47
C PRO A 16 9.95 14.84 -1.89
N LYS A 17 10.74 14.63 -2.94
CA LYS A 17 11.04 13.28 -3.44
C LYS A 17 11.50 12.39 -2.30
N LEU A 18 10.78 11.30 -2.09
CA LEU A 18 11.08 10.34 -1.03
C LEU A 18 12.43 9.66 -1.33
N GLN A 19 13.31 9.66 -0.33
CA GLN A 19 14.65 9.06 -0.41
C GLN A 19 14.95 8.33 0.90
N GLY A 20 15.59 7.15 0.81
CA GLY A 20 15.94 6.32 1.95
C GLY A 20 14.95 5.17 2.18
N LYS A 21 15.02 4.57 3.38
CA LYS A 21 14.17 3.45 3.77
C LYS A 21 12.96 3.94 4.58
N PHE A 22 11.79 3.40 4.25
CA PHE A 22 10.52 3.69 4.89
C PHE A 22 9.92 2.41 5.47
N LEU A 23 9.44 2.52 6.70
CA LEU A 23 8.70 1.50 7.39
C LEU A 23 7.23 1.71 7.05
N ALA A 24 6.67 0.79 6.27
CA ALA A 24 5.27 0.83 5.91
C ALA A 24 4.45 0.18 7.03
N THR A 25 3.62 0.98 7.70
CA THR A 25 2.79 0.53 8.83
C THR A 25 1.30 0.53 8.50
N GLU A 26 0.47 0.11 9.45
CA GLU A 26 -0.99 0.16 9.34
C GLU A 26 -1.51 -0.58 8.11
N ASN A 27 -2.35 0.05 7.28
CA ASN A 27 -3.03 -0.62 6.18
C ASN A 27 -2.08 -1.24 5.18
N PHE A 28 -0.90 -0.66 4.95
CA PHE A 28 0.09 -1.27 4.09
C PHE A 28 0.51 -2.63 4.68
N PHE A 29 0.88 -2.66 5.95
CA PHE A 29 1.33 -3.86 6.64
C PHE A 29 0.25 -4.94 6.66
N HIS A 30 -0.97 -4.58 7.07
CA HIS A 30 -2.07 -5.53 7.15
C HIS A 30 -2.47 -6.07 5.77
N THR A 31 -2.57 -5.22 4.75
CA THR A 31 -2.94 -5.63 3.38
C THR A 31 -1.87 -6.52 2.76
N SER A 32 -0.60 -6.15 2.91
CA SER A 32 0.50 -6.96 2.37
C SER A 32 0.61 -8.31 3.07
N LYS A 33 0.41 -8.35 4.39
CA LYS A 33 0.37 -9.59 5.15
C LYS A 33 -0.80 -10.48 4.74
N PHE A 34 -1.98 -9.90 4.49
CA PHE A 34 -3.14 -10.65 4.00
C PHE A 34 -2.87 -11.34 2.66
N PHE A 35 -2.16 -10.67 1.75
CA PHE A 35 -1.73 -11.26 0.47
C PHE A 35 -0.50 -12.18 0.58
N GLY A 36 0.05 -12.38 1.78
CA GLY A 36 1.22 -13.24 2.00
C GLY A 36 2.51 -12.68 1.41
N LEU A 37 2.62 -11.36 1.28
CA LEU A 37 3.84 -10.72 0.79
C LEU A 37 4.94 -10.76 1.86
N GLY A 38 6.19 -10.86 1.40
CA GLY A 38 7.38 -10.91 2.26
C GLY A 38 7.72 -9.56 2.91
N PRO A 39 8.79 -9.49 3.73
CA PRO A 39 9.18 -8.28 4.45
C PRO A 39 9.63 -7.13 3.54
N HIS A 40 10.07 -7.44 2.32
CA HIS A 40 10.27 -6.45 1.27
C HIS A 40 8.99 -6.36 0.46
N ALA A 41 8.33 -5.21 0.50
CA ALA A 41 7.05 -5.06 -0.13
C ALA A 41 7.16 -4.28 -1.44
N TYR A 42 7.35 -5.05 -2.51
CA TYR A 42 7.27 -4.51 -3.86
C TYR A 42 5.82 -4.11 -4.18
N LEU A 43 5.62 -2.86 -4.61
CA LEU A 43 4.31 -2.36 -5.05
C LEU A 43 3.78 -3.17 -6.24
N SER A 44 4.67 -3.68 -7.11
CA SER A 44 4.31 -4.58 -8.22
C SER A 44 3.61 -5.86 -7.76
N LYS A 45 4.11 -6.48 -6.67
CA LYS A 45 3.52 -7.68 -6.08
C LYS A 45 2.19 -7.37 -5.40
N LEU A 46 2.12 -6.25 -4.70
CA LEU A 46 0.87 -5.78 -4.09
C LEU A 46 -0.20 -5.47 -5.13
N MET A 47 0.17 -4.78 -6.22
CA MET A 47 -0.73 -4.47 -7.33
C MET A 47 -1.27 -5.74 -7.98
N THR A 48 -0.39 -6.70 -8.28
CA THR A 48 -0.80 -7.97 -8.92
C THR A 48 -1.75 -8.75 -8.02
N ALA A 49 -1.41 -8.92 -6.74
CA ALA A 49 -2.26 -9.62 -5.77
C ALA A 49 -3.60 -8.90 -5.56
N GLY A 50 -3.58 -7.57 -5.52
CA GLY A 50 -4.77 -6.73 -5.42
C GLY A 50 -5.69 -6.89 -6.63
N GLN A 51 -5.14 -6.86 -7.85
CA GLN A 51 -5.92 -7.05 -9.08
C GLN A 51 -6.55 -8.45 -9.16
N GLU A 52 -5.79 -9.50 -8.83
CA GLU A 52 -6.32 -10.87 -8.77
C GLU A 52 -7.44 -11.00 -7.74
N TYR A 53 -7.27 -10.38 -6.57
CA TYR A 53 -8.27 -10.40 -5.51
C TYR A 53 -9.53 -9.60 -5.88
N CYS A 54 -9.37 -8.38 -6.39
CA CYS A 54 -10.48 -7.52 -6.81
C CYS A 54 -11.27 -8.10 -8.01
N GLY A 55 -10.61 -8.87 -8.87
CA GLY A 55 -11.23 -9.51 -10.04
C GLY A 55 -11.97 -10.82 -9.73
N GLU A 56 -11.84 -11.36 -8.52
CA GLU A 56 -12.47 -12.63 -8.14
C GLU A 56 -13.93 -12.45 -7.70
N ASP A 57 -14.74 -13.49 -7.94
CA ASP A 57 -16.13 -13.49 -7.50
C ASP A 57 -16.25 -13.53 -5.97
N TRP A 58 -17.11 -12.66 -5.43
CA TRP A 58 -17.34 -12.53 -3.99
C TRP A 58 -17.75 -13.85 -3.31
N SER A 59 -18.50 -14.72 -3.99
CA SER A 59 -18.89 -16.02 -3.43
C SER A 59 -17.69 -16.95 -3.26
N LYS A 60 -16.70 -16.88 -4.16
CA LYS A 60 -15.46 -17.65 -4.06
C LYS A 60 -14.53 -17.07 -3.00
N LEU A 61 -14.42 -15.73 -2.91
CA LEU A 61 -13.64 -15.07 -1.86
C LEU A 61 -14.12 -15.48 -0.46
N LYS A 62 -15.43 -15.44 -0.21
CA LYS A 62 -15.99 -15.90 1.08
C LYS A 62 -15.68 -17.36 1.40
N LYS A 63 -15.64 -18.24 0.38
CA LYS A 63 -15.28 -19.66 0.56
C LYS A 63 -13.79 -19.86 0.79
N LYS A 64 -12.94 -19.01 0.20
CA LYS A 64 -11.48 -19.06 0.35
C LYS A 64 -11.04 -18.52 1.71
N TYR A 65 -11.70 -17.49 2.22
CA TYR A 65 -11.33 -16.77 3.44
C TYR A 65 -12.39 -16.89 4.54
N ILE A 66 -12.82 -18.12 4.86
CA ILE A 66 -13.91 -18.40 5.81
C ILE A 66 -13.65 -17.86 7.22
N SER A 67 -12.37 -17.78 7.63
CA SER A 67 -11.97 -17.32 8.96
C SER A 67 -11.83 -15.80 9.09
N HIS A 68 -12.06 -15.03 8.02
CA HIS A 68 -11.85 -13.59 8.01
C HIS A 68 -13.19 -12.86 8.15
N ASP A 69 -13.16 -11.69 8.79
CA ASP A 69 -14.33 -10.84 8.88
C ASP A 69 -14.74 -10.31 7.49
N LYS A 70 -16.05 -10.17 7.29
CA LYS A 70 -16.60 -9.74 6.00
C LYS A 70 -16.15 -8.31 5.66
N GLU A 71 -16.10 -7.41 6.63
CA GLU A 71 -15.66 -6.03 6.42
C GLU A 71 -14.18 -5.98 6.03
N ASP A 72 -13.34 -6.80 6.68
CA ASP A 72 -11.93 -6.93 6.32
C ASP A 72 -11.80 -7.34 4.85
N LEU A 73 -12.50 -8.38 4.42
CA LEU A 73 -12.46 -8.84 3.02
C LEU A 73 -12.86 -7.76 2.01
N LEU A 74 -13.83 -6.91 2.34
CA LEU A 74 -14.25 -5.81 1.47
C LEU A 74 -13.18 -4.71 1.37
N ARG A 75 -12.42 -4.48 2.45
CA ARG A 75 -11.39 -3.43 2.51
C ARG A 75 -10.15 -3.77 1.69
N HIS A 76 -9.74 -5.05 1.63
CA HIS A 76 -8.47 -5.43 1.00
C HIS A 76 -8.34 -5.03 -0.47
N CYS A 77 -9.43 -5.08 -1.24
CA CYS A 77 -9.42 -4.61 -2.63
C CYS A 77 -9.11 -3.11 -2.70
N PHE A 78 -9.87 -2.30 -1.97
CA PHE A 78 -9.68 -0.85 -1.92
C PHE A 78 -8.31 -0.48 -1.35
N SER A 79 -7.90 -1.09 -0.23
CA SER A 79 -6.60 -0.83 0.39
C SER A 79 -5.46 -1.12 -0.58
N SER A 80 -5.50 -2.24 -1.31
CA SER A 80 -4.46 -2.59 -2.28
C SER A 80 -4.32 -1.54 -3.40
N ALA A 81 -5.45 -1.10 -3.96
CA ALA A 81 -5.46 -0.09 -5.02
C ALA A 81 -5.04 1.29 -4.49
N TYR A 82 -5.52 1.67 -3.30
CA TYR A 82 -5.17 2.95 -2.67
C TYR A 82 -3.68 3.03 -2.34
N ILE A 83 -3.09 1.95 -1.82
CA ILE A 83 -1.65 1.92 -1.51
C ILE A 83 -0.83 2.17 -2.77
N VAL A 84 -1.16 1.51 -3.88
CA VAL A 84 -0.46 1.68 -5.15
C VAL A 84 -0.64 3.10 -5.68
N ALA A 85 -1.89 3.62 -5.70
CA ALA A 85 -2.18 4.98 -6.18
C ALA A 85 -1.48 6.07 -5.35
N LEU A 86 -1.41 5.89 -4.02
CA LEU A 86 -0.73 6.83 -3.15
C LEU A 86 0.78 6.79 -3.37
N LEU A 87 1.38 5.61 -3.31
CA LEU A 87 2.85 5.49 -3.27
C LEU A 87 3.49 5.57 -4.64
N HIS A 88 2.92 4.90 -5.64
CA HIS A 88 3.45 4.93 -6.99
C HIS A 88 3.00 6.19 -7.72
N ASP A 89 1.68 6.38 -7.86
CA ASP A 89 1.16 7.41 -8.77
C ASP A 89 1.31 8.82 -8.18
N SER A 90 1.17 8.96 -6.87
CA SER A 90 1.24 10.28 -6.20
C SER A 90 2.64 10.60 -5.67
N LEU A 91 3.31 9.66 -4.99
CA LEU A 91 4.61 9.90 -4.35
C LEU A 91 5.83 9.45 -5.18
N GLY A 92 5.60 8.82 -6.34
CA GLY A 92 6.66 8.46 -7.28
C GLY A 92 7.60 7.35 -6.82
N ILE A 93 7.18 6.48 -5.89
CA ILE A 93 7.94 5.29 -5.49
C ILE A 93 7.92 4.29 -6.64
N GLY A 94 9.07 3.71 -6.99
CA GLY A 94 9.16 2.71 -8.05
C GLY A 94 8.37 1.43 -7.73
N MET A 95 7.83 0.78 -8.76
CA MET A 95 7.03 -0.44 -8.59
C MET A 95 7.81 -1.59 -7.94
N ASP A 96 9.12 -1.66 -8.21
CA ASP A 96 10.05 -2.66 -7.67
C ASP A 96 11.10 -2.02 -6.75
N ASP A 97 10.77 -0.90 -6.12
CA ASP A 97 11.64 -0.20 -5.19
C ASP A 97 11.74 -0.94 -3.83
N GLU A 98 12.96 -1.12 -3.32
CA GLU A 98 13.25 -1.80 -2.04
C GLU A 98 13.28 -0.85 -0.84
N SER A 99 12.88 0.41 -1.03
CA SER A 99 12.77 1.40 0.04
C SER A 99 11.67 1.07 1.05
N LEU A 100 10.68 0.25 0.71
CA LEU A 100 9.54 -0.09 1.57
C LEU A 100 9.74 -1.41 2.33
N TRP A 101 9.65 -1.33 3.66
CA TRP A 101 9.88 -2.46 4.57
C TRP A 101 8.66 -2.73 5.46
N LEU A 102 8.37 -4.02 5.67
CA LEU A 102 7.32 -4.52 6.58
C LEU A 102 7.96 -5.23 7.77
N GLY A 103 8.20 -4.53 8.89
CA GLY A 103 8.76 -5.19 10.07
C GLY A 103 9.41 -4.30 11.12
N GLY A 104 10.06 -4.94 12.11
CA GLY A 104 10.67 -4.27 13.26
C GLY A 104 11.70 -3.21 12.90
N ARG A 105 11.76 -2.18 13.74
CA ARG A 105 12.50 -0.91 13.55
C ARG A 105 13.97 -1.12 13.18
N GLU A 106 14.34 -0.94 11.91
CA GLU A 106 15.74 -0.70 11.51
C GLU A 106 16.14 0.75 11.87
N MET A 107 17.35 0.97 12.39
CA MET A 107 17.84 2.32 12.69
C MET A 107 17.93 3.15 11.40
N GLY A 108 17.31 4.33 11.39
CA GLY A 108 17.28 5.24 10.23
C GLY A 108 16.04 5.12 9.33
N THR A 109 15.03 4.36 9.75
CA THR A 109 13.79 4.17 8.96
C THR A 109 12.73 5.21 9.32
N PHE A 110 12.17 5.89 8.31
CA PHE A 110 11.02 6.79 8.48
C PHE A 110 9.71 6.01 8.50
N VAL A 111 8.80 6.34 9.42
CA VAL A 111 7.50 5.65 9.51
C VAL A 111 6.50 6.28 8.55
N LEU A 112 6.03 5.50 7.59
CA LEU A 112 4.97 5.90 6.68
C LEU A 112 3.63 5.35 7.21
N LEU A 113 2.90 6.20 7.92
CA LEU A 113 1.59 5.89 8.48
C LEU A 113 0.53 5.94 7.38
N MET A 114 0.03 4.76 6.99
CA MET A 114 -1.08 4.64 6.04
C MET A 114 -2.39 4.33 6.75
N THR A 115 -2.98 5.35 7.39
CA THR A 115 -4.35 5.25 7.95
C THR A 115 -5.38 5.56 6.86
N LEU A 116 -6.33 4.65 6.66
CA LEU A 116 -7.54 4.78 5.84
C LEU A 116 -8.74 4.83 6.76
#